data_AF-A0AAX1M532-F1
#
_entry.id   AF-A0AAX1M532-F1
#
_cell.length_a   1.000
_cell.length_b   1.000
_cell.length_c   1.000
_cell.angle_alpha   90.00
_cell.angle_beta   90.00
_cell.angle_gamma   90.00
#
_symmetry.space_group_name_H-M   'P 1'
#
loop_
_entity.id
_entity.type
_entity.pdbx_description
1 polymer ?
#
loop_
_entity_poly.entity_id
_entity_poly.type
_entity_poly.pdbx_seq_one_letter_code
_entity_poly.pdbx_strand_id
1 'polypeptide(L)'
;MVGGICLGWRVAMNELKLTDREWKGFRVKDLFYFENKPSKGLNHLKQCYDGTNYVGATNRNNGVLAYVEANPKIVYKGNAIAFIRNGEGSMGYSVYKAEDFVATCGVLTIFA
;
A
#
# COMPACT_ATOMS: atom_id res chain seq x y z
N MET A 1 56.94 -12.67 -16.00
CA MET A 1 56.72 -12.53 -14.56
C MET A 1 55.22 -12.52 -14.33
N VAL A 2 54.65 -13.63 -13.85
CA VAL A 2 54.05 -13.76 -12.49
C VAL A 2 53.33 -12.47 -12.07
N GLY A 3 52.04 -12.44 -11.78
CA GLY A 3 51.09 -13.49 -11.44
C GLY A 3 49.94 -12.78 -10.71
N GLY A 4 48.74 -13.34 -10.73
CA GLY A 4 47.61 -12.75 -10.03
C GLY A 4 46.29 -13.42 -10.39
N ILE A 5 46.16 -14.67 -9.97
CA ILE A 5 44.91 -15.41 -9.99
C ILE A 5 44.01 -14.78 -8.92
N CYS A 6 42.83 -14.27 -9.29
CA CYS A 6 41.74 -14.07 -8.34
C CYS A 6 40.55 -14.96 -8.78
N LEU A 7 40.60 -16.21 -8.34
CA LEU A 7 39.52 -17.19 -8.46
C LEU A 7 38.43 -16.90 -7.43
N GLY A 8 37.17 -16.99 -7.87
CA GLY A 8 35.96 -17.01 -7.02
C GLY A 8 35.72 -15.68 -6.31
N TRP A 9 34.56 -15.04 -6.33
CA TRP A 9 33.22 -15.56 -6.18
C TRP A 9 32.31 -14.73 -7.10
N ARG A 10 32.10 -15.17 -8.35
CA ARG A 10 30.84 -14.83 -9.01
C ARG A 10 29.81 -15.71 -8.32
N VAL A 11 29.07 -15.16 -7.36
CA VAL A 11 27.76 -15.71 -7.04
C VAL A 11 27.02 -15.67 -8.37
N ALA A 12 26.85 -16.83 -9.00
CA ALA A 12 25.93 -16.97 -10.11
C ALA A 12 24.56 -16.67 -9.53
N MET A 13 24.14 -15.40 -9.58
CA MET A 13 22.74 -15.03 -9.47
C MET A 13 22.09 -15.66 -10.70
N ASN A 14 21.67 -16.91 -10.58
CA ASN A 14 20.76 -17.49 -11.54
C ASN A 14 19.56 -16.56 -11.58
N GLU A 15 19.27 -15.99 -12.75
CA GLU A 15 18.02 -15.28 -12.97
C GLU A 15 16.88 -16.29 -12.81
N LEU A 16 16.28 -16.30 -11.62
CA LEU A 16 15.16 -17.18 -11.32
C LEU A 16 13.95 -16.65 -12.07
N LYS A 17 13.43 -17.43 -13.02
CA LYS A 17 12.20 -17.06 -13.73
C LYS A 17 11.01 -17.32 -12.84
N LEU A 18 9.92 -16.57 -13.05
CA LEU A 18 8.66 -16.81 -12.35
C LEU A 18 8.11 -18.23 -12.63
N THR A 19 8.52 -18.84 -13.75
CA THR A 19 8.20 -20.23 -14.14
C THR A 19 9.00 -21.28 -13.37
N ASP A 20 10.11 -20.90 -12.74
CA ASP A 20 10.99 -21.83 -12.02
C ASP A 20 10.53 -22.01 -10.57
N ARG A 21 9.27 -21.68 -10.27
CA ARG A 21 8.63 -21.63 -8.95
C ARG A 21 7.29 -22.37 -9.03
N GLU A 22 6.87 -22.99 -7.93
CA GLU A 22 5.50 -23.51 -7.80
C GLU A 22 4.61 -22.42 -7.18
N TRP A 23 3.59 -21.96 -7.91
CA TRP A 23 2.62 -20.97 -7.42
C TRP A 23 1.41 -21.65 -6.79
N LYS A 24 0.96 -21.16 -5.64
CA LYS A 24 -0.20 -21.68 -4.91
C LYS A 24 -1.12 -20.54 -4.49
N GLY A 25 -2.41 -20.84 -4.40
CA GLY A 25 -3.38 -19.92 -3.81
C GLY A 25 -3.14 -19.75 -2.31
N PHE A 26 -3.36 -18.55 -1.81
CA PHE A 26 -3.29 -18.20 -0.38
C PHE A 26 -4.49 -17.34 0.00
N ARG A 27 -4.82 -17.26 1.28
CA ARG A 27 -5.83 -16.31 1.76
C ARG A 27 -5.12 -15.02 2.16
N VAL A 28 -5.73 -13.87 1.88
CA VAL A 28 -5.14 -12.56 2.20
C VAL A 28 -4.80 -12.43 3.68
N LYS A 29 -5.67 -12.94 4.56
CA LYS A 29 -5.46 -12.97 6.02
C LYS A 29 -4.25 -13.80 6.48
N ASP A 30 -3.71 -14.66 5.62
CA ASP A 30 -2.53 -15.48 5.94
C ASP A 30 -1.23 -14.70 5.68
N LEU A 31 -1.29 -13.61 4.89
CA LEU A 31 -0.13 -12.76 4.56
C LEU A 31 -0.18 -11.37 5.21
N PHE A 32 -1.38 -10.84 5.47
CA PHE A 32 -1.57 -9.47 5.94
C PHE A 32 -2.43 -9.44 7.19
N TYR A 33 -2.18 -8.46 8.05
CA TYR A 33 -3.11 -8.09 9.11
C TYR A 33 -3.96 -6.89 8.68
N PHE A 34 -5.13 -6.78 9.31
CA PHE A 34 -6.09 -5.73 9.03
C PHE A 34 -5.93 -4.60 10.04
N GLU A 35 -5.64 -3.40 9.57
CA GLU A 35 -5.61 -2.23 10.43
C GLU A 35 -6.93 -1.44 10.34
N ASN A 36 -7.57 -1.22 11.49
CA ASN A 36 -8.76 -0.40 11.60
C ASN A 36 -8.49 0.74 12.59
N LYS A 37 -8.60 1.99 12.13
CA LYS A 37 -8.59 3.19 12.98
C LYS A 37 -9.94 3.90 12.93
N PRO A 38 -10.29 4.66 13.98
CA PRO A 38 -11.40 5.61 13.90
C PRO A 38 -11.22 6.49 12.67
N SER A 39 -12.29 6.69 11.91
CA SER A 39 -12.25 7.52 10.71
C SER A 39 -13.33 8.58 10.75
N LYS A 40 -13.12 9.64 9.97
CA LYS A 40 -14.11 10.68 9.73
C LYS A 40 -14.29 10.80 8.23
N GLY A 41 -15.54 11.02 7.79
CA GLY A 41 -15.79 11.41 6.42
C GLY A 41 -15.08 12.72 6.09
N LEU A 42 -14.74 12.92 4.81
CA LEU A 42 -13.96 14.07 4.35
C LEU A 42 -14.55 15.42 4.81
N ASN A 43 -15.89 15.54 4.83
CA ASN A 43 -16.60 16.75 5.26
C ASN A 43 -16.37 17.13 6.73
N HIS A 44 -15.82 16.23 7.55
CA HIS A 44 -15.50 16.47 8.96
C HIS A 44 -14.00 16.67 9.20
N LEU A 45 -13.22 16.79 8.13
CA LEU A 45 -11.79 17.04 8.16
C LEU A 45 -11.50 18.39 7.52
N LYS A 46 -10.46 19.07 8.01
CA LYS A 46 -10.00 20.33 7.44
C LYS A 46 -9.09 20.02 6.25
N GLN A 47 -9.55 20.39 5.05
CA GLN A 47 -8.76 20.27 3.83
C GLN A 47 -7.68 21.36 3.78
N CYS A 48 -6.53 21.02 3.20
CA CYS A 48 -5.42 21.95 2.99
C CYS A 48 -4.69 21.58 1.68
N TYR A 49 -3.72 22.39 1.26
CA TYR A 49 -2.97 22.14 0.01
C TYR A 49 -1.73 21.26 0.21
N ASP A 50 -1.14 21.28 1.40
CA ASP A 50 0.10 20.57 1.74
C ASP A 50 -0.13 19.74 3.01
N GLY A 51 -0.92 18.68 2.86
CA GLY A 51 -1.40 17.86 3.95
C GLY A 51 -1.23 16.38 3.71
N THR A 52 -1.75 15.57 4.63
CA THR A 52 -1.78 14.12 4.49
C THR A 52 -2.84 13.70 3.47
N ASN A 53 -2.51 12.73 2.64
CA ASN A 53 -3.44 12.15 1.68
C ASN A 53 -4.69 11.60 2.37
N TYR A 54 -5.86 12.04 1.91
CA TYR A 54 -7.14 11.42 2.26
C TYR A 54 -7.56 10.44 1.16
N VAL A 55 -7.50 9.15 1.49
CA VAL A 55 -7.80 8.03 0.60
C VAL A 55 -9.28 7.64 0.71
N GLY A 56 -9.94 7.47 -0.43
CA GLY A 56 -11.36 7.08 -0.51
C GLY A 56 -11.68 6.12 -1.66
N ALA A 57 -12.96 5.95 -1.97
CA ALA A 57 -13.43 5.12 -3.08
C ALA A 57 -13.26 5.82 -4.44
N THR A 58 -12.03 5.83 -4.95
CA THR A 58 -11.72 6.28 -6.29
C THR A 58 -10.67 5.40 -6.92
N ASN A 59 -10.81 5.12 -8.21
CA ASN A 59 -9.79 4.47 -9.02
C ASN A 59 -8.81 5.47 -9.66
N ARG A 60 -8.92 6.75 -9.30
CA ARG A 60 -8.07 7.84 -9.80
C ARG A 60 -7.04 8.24 -8.75
N ASN A 61 -5.98 8.90 -9.20
CA ASN A 61 -5.01 9.59 -8.33
C ASN A 61 -4.50 8.74 -7.14
N ASN A 62 -4.22 7.45 -7.39
CA ASN A 62 -3.80 6.50 -6.35
C ASN A 62 -4.71 6.49 -5.10
N GLY A 63 -6.03 6.63 -5.30
CA GLY A 63 -7.02 6.63 -4.22
C GLY A 63 -7.21 7.97 -3.51
N VAL A 64 -6.42 9.00 -3.83
CA VAL A 64 -6.41 10.29 -3.11
C VAL A 64 -7.52 11.21 -3.63
N LEU A 65 -8.43 11.59 -2.73
CA LEU A 65 -9.53 12.53 -3.00
C LEU A 65 -9.18 13.97 -2.64
N ALA A 66 -8.37 14.16 -1.59
CA ALA A 66 -8.00 15.47 -1.06
C ALA A 66 -6.76 15.35 -0.16
N TYR A 67 -6.22 16.49 0.25
CA TYR A 67 -5.24 16.57 1.34
C TYR A 67 -5.89 17.17 2.58
N VAL A 68 -5.60 16.60 3.74
CA VAL A 68 -6.18 17.01 5.03
C VAL A 68 -5.10 17.27 6.05
N GLU A 69 -5.40 18.11 7.04
CA GLU A 69 -4.49 18.33 8.16
C GLU A 69 -4.17 17.00 8.87
N ALA A 70 -2.88 16.78 9.14
CA ALA A 70 -2.41 15.55 9.77
C ALA A 70 -3.00 15.43 11.18
N ASN A 71 -3.63 14.29 11.46
CA ASN A 71 -4.10 13.95 12.80
C ASN A 71 -3.55 12.57 13.18
N PRO A 72 -2.54 12.48 14.05
CA PRO A 72 -1.89 11.23 14.43
C PRO A 72 -2.83 10.12 14.92
N LYS A 73 -4.03 10.47 15.40
CA LYS A 73 -5.01 9.51 15.90
C LYS A 73 -5.71 8.70 14.80
N ILE A 74 -5.73 9.21 13.56
CA ILE A 74 -6.48 8.63 12.43
C ILE A 74 -5.61 8.38 11.19
N VAL A 75 -4.30 8.60 11.31
CA VAL A 75 -3.31 8.34 10.26
C VAL A 75 -2.92 6.86 10.30
N TYR A 76 -2.97 6.22 9.13
CA TYR A 76 -2.38 4.92 8.86
C TYR A 76 -0.94 5.08 8.41
N LYS A 77 -0.11 4.10 8.79
CA LYS A 77 1.27 4.05 8.32
C LYS A 77 1.34 3.67 6.85
N GLY A 78 2.30 4.27 6.15
CA GLY A 78 2.63 3.92 4.79
C GLY A 78 3.14 2.48 4.66
N ASN A 79 3.51 2.10 3.44
CA ASN A 79 3.76 0.72 3.04
C ASN A 79 2.54 -0.19 3.27
N ALA A 80 1.35 0.32 2.98
CA ALA A 80 0.09 -0.39 3.17
C ALA A 80 -0.73 -0.44 1.87
N ILE A 81 -1.59 -1.45 1.76
CA ILE A 81 -2.53 -1.59 0.65
C ILE A 81 -3.92 -1.23 1.14
N ALA A 82 -4.56 -0.27 0.51
CA ALA A 82 -5.95 0.09 0.79
C ALA A 82 -6.87 -0.51 -0.27
N PHE A 83 -7.79 -1.38 0.15
CA PHE A 83 -8.76 -2.07 -0.70
C PHE A 83 -10.12 -1.43 -0.61
N ILE A 84 -10.65 -0.98 -1.74
CA ILE A 84 -11.93 -0.29 -1.85
C ILE A 84 -13.05 -1.33 -1.83
N ARG A 85 -13.80 -1.36 -0.73
CA ARG A 85 -14.94 -2.27 -0.51
C ARG A 85 -16.26 -1.76 -1.07
N ASN A 86 -16.41 -0.44 -1.22
CA ASN A 86 -17.67 0.21 -1.58
C ASN A 86 -17.40 1.35 -2.56
N GLY A 87 -18.35 1.65 -3.46
CA GLY A 87 -18.27 2.78 -4.39
C GLY A 87 -18.51 2.36 -5.85
N GLU A 88 -19.35 3.13 -6.54
CA GLU A 88 -19.72 2.86 -7.94
C GLU A 88 -18.50 3.06 -8.85
N GLY A 89 -18.06 1.99 -9.52
CA GLY A 89 -16.92 2.00 -10.44
C GLY A 89 -15.52 1.86 -9.81
N SER A 90 -15.39 1.77 -8.49
CA SER A 90 -14.09 1.57 -7.80
C SER A 90 -14.05 0.40 -6.82
N MET A 91 -15.20 -0.25 -6.52
CA MET A 91 -15.23 -1.47 -5.72
C MET A 91 -14.31 -2.55 -6.29
N GLY A 92 -13.46 -3.13 -5.45
CA GLY A 92 -12.48 -4.15 -5.83
C GLY A 92 -11.11 -3.61 -6.21
N TYR A 93 -10.94 -2.29 -6.37
CA TYR A 93 -9.62 -1.71 -6.57
C TYR A 93 -8.77 -1.76 -5.30
N SER A 94 -7.47 -1.96 -5.49
CA SER A 94 -6.46 -1.86 -4.43
C SER A 94 -5.44 -0.79 -4.79
N VAL A 95 -5.08 0.04 -3.81
CA VAL A 95 -4.06 1.08 -3.98
C VAL A 95 -2.92 0.84 -3.00
N TYR A 96 -1.68 0.95 -3.46
CA TYR A 96 -0.51 0.93 -2.60
C TYR A 96 -0.18 2.35 -2.15
N LYS A 97 -0.04 2.53 -0.84
CA LYS A 97 0.36 3.79 -0.21
C LYS A 97 1.75 3.61 0.37
N ALA A 98 2.75 4.25 -0.26
CA ALA A 98 4.11 4.26 0.25
C ALA A 98 4.22 5.19 1.47
N GLU A 99 3.47 6.30 1.45
CA GLU A 99 3.41 7.34 2.45
C GLU A 99 2.27 7.15 3.45
N ASP A 100 2.41 7.74 4.64
CA ASP A 100 1.35 7.81 5.66
C ASP A 100 0.10 8.52 5.08
N PHE A 101 -1.09 8.03 5.44
CA PHE A 101 -2.35 8.51 4.87
C PHE A 101 -3.52 8.44 5.85
N VAL A 102 -4.60 9.16 5.58
CA VAL A 102 -5.88 9.06 6.27
C VAL A 102 -6.88 8.38 5.35
N ALA A 103 -7.75 7.53 5.90
CA ALA A 103 -8.73 6.79 5.11
C ALA A 103 -10.09 6.70 5.83
N THR A 104 -11.15 6.57 5.05
CA THR A 104 -12.50 6.27 5.57
C THR A 104 -12.68 4.77 5.84
N CYS A 105 -13.00 4.41 7.09
CA CYS A 105 -13.09 3.01 7.54
C CYS A 105 -14.38 2.29 7.10
N GLY A 106 -15.35 3.00 6.50
CA GLY A 106 -16.56 2.40 5.94
C GLY A 106 -16.41 1.92 4.49
N VAL A 107 -15.31 2.29 3.84
CA VAL A 107 -15.13 2.16 2.39
C VAL A 107 -13.85 1.41 2.04
N LEU A 108 -12.85 1.44 2.92
CA LEU A 108 -11.55 0.82 2.69
C LEU A 108 -11.28 -0.28 3.73
N THR A 109 -10.47 -1.26 3.33
CA THR A 109 -9.77 -2.19 4.22
C THR A 109 -8.28 -1.98 4.02
N ILE A 110 -7.52 -1.84 5.10
CA ILE A 110 -6.08 -1.59 5.01
C ILE A 110 -5.33 -2.85 5.41
N PHE A 111 -4.49 -3.31 4.50
CA PHE A 111 -3.53 -4.39 4.69
C PHE A 111 -2.16 -3.80 4.96
N ALA A 112 -1.51 -4.23 6.02
CA ALA A 112 -0.16 -3.84 6.38
C ALA A 112 0.64 -5.07 6.86
#